data_AF-A0A951ATP4-F1
#
_entry.id   AF-A0A951ATP4-F1
#
_cell.length_a   1.000
_cell.length_b   1.000
_cell.length_c   1.000
_cell.angle_alpha   90.00
_cell.angle_beta   90.00
_cell.angle_gamma   90.00
#
_symmetry.space_group_name_H-M   'P 1'
#
loop_
_entity.id
_entity.type
_entity.pdbx_description
1 polymer ?
#
loop_
_entity_poly.entity_id
_entity_poly.type
_entity_poly.pdbx_seq_one_letter_code
_entity_poly.pdbx_strand_id
1 'polypeptide(L)'
;MRSNEAMAQIAFGKLPDSTCQEAGRCFEKAIELNPDPLMHYISWDGFTRTWDGPTKHEISSARCLAMRETEEDDPRTKRLGEESLAKLP
;
A
#
# COMPACT_ATOMS: atom_id res chain seq x y z
N MET A 1 1.94 -23.84 -12.78
CA MET A 1 1.29 -23.16 -11.64
C MET A 1 0.20 -22.26 -12.21
N ARG A 2 -1.09 -22.48 -11.91
CA ARG A 2 -2.17 -21.60 -12.39
C ARG A 2 -2.13 -20.33 -11.53
N SER A 3 -2.21 -19.13 -12.12
CA SER A 3 -2.13 -17.88 -11.37
C SER A 3 -3.36 -17.71 -10.46
N ASN A 4 -3.19 -17.00 -9.34
CA ASN A 4 -4.31 -16.66 -8.44
C ASN A 4 -5.42 -15.89 -9.18
N GLU A 5 -5.04 -15.10 -10.18
CA GLU A 5 -5.95 -14.36 -11.05
C GLU A 5 -6.85 -15.28 -11.88
N ALA A 6 -6.30 -16.35 -12.46
CA ALA A 6 -7.08 -17.32 -13.22
C ALA A 6 -8.12 -18.05 -12.34
N MET A 7 -7.77 -18.35 -11.09
CA MET A 7 -8.70 -18.94 -10.12
C MET A 7 -9.79 -17.95 -9.69
N ALA A 8 -9.44 -16.69 -9.49
CA ALA A 8 -10.40 -15.63 -9.16
C ALA A 8 -11.37 -15.36 -10.32
N GLN A 9 -10.90 -15.38 -11.57
CA GLN A 9 -11.77 -15.23 -12.74
C GLN A 9 -12.78 -16.36 -12.89
N ILE A 10 -12.39 -17.60 -12.53
CA ILE A 10 -13.29 -18.75 -12.52
C ILE A 10 -14.38 -18.60 -11.43
N ALA A 11 -14.00 -18.10 -10.25
CA ALA A 11 -14.92 -17.99 -9.12
C ALA A 11 -15.87 -16.78 -9.22
N PHE A 12 -15.38 -15.64 -9.72
CA PHE A 12 -16.09 -14.36 -9.67
C PHE A 12 -16.44 -13.79 -11.05
N GLY A 13 -16.08 -14.49 -12.14
CA GLY A 13 -16.22 -13.97 -13.51
C GLY A 13 -15.07 -13.03 -13.89
N LYS A 14 -15.21 -12.29 -15.00
CA LYS A 14 -14.18 -11.34 -15.44
C LYS A 14 -13.91 -10.33 -14.31
N LEU A 15 -12.68 -10.34 -13.79
CA LEU A 15 -12.24 -9.32 -12.85
C LEU A 15 -12.20 -7.96 -13.55
N PRO A 16 -12.62 -6.87 -12.89
CA PRO A 16 -12.54 -5.54 -13.47
C PRO A 16 -11.09 -5.20 -13.81
N ASP A 17 -10.90 -4.60 -14.99
CA ASP A 17 -9.61 -4.03 -15.35
C ASP A 17 -9.30 -2.94 -14.31
N SER A 18 -8.21 -3.11 -13.55
CA SER A 18 -7.84 -2.18 -12.48
C SER A 18 -6.37 -1.82 -12.57
N THR A 19 -6.04 -0.64 -12.08
CA THR A 19 -4.69 -0.08 -12.14
C THR A 19 -4.12 0.14 -10.75
N CYS A 20 -2.79 0.08 -10.62
CA CYS A 20 -2.10 0.49 -9.38
C CYS A 20 -2.45 1.94 -9.00
N GLN A 21 -2.74 2.78 -9.99
CA GLN A 21 -3.20 4.15 -9.80
C GLN A 21 -4.57 4.22 -9.11
N GLU A 22 -5.54 3.41 -9.53
CA GLU A 22 -6.86 3.34 -8.88
C GLU A 22 -6.76 2.83 -7.45
N ALA A 23 -5.95 1.80 -7.21
CA ALA A 23 -5.66 1.33 -5.86
C ALA A 23 -5.04 2.44 -5.00
N GLY A 24 -4.07 3.18 -5.54
CA GLY A 24 -3.46 4.33 -4.88
C GLY A 24 -4.49 5.39 -4.47
N ARG A 25 -5.43 5.75 -5.36
CA ARG A 25 -6.50 6.71 -5.03
C ARG A 25 -7.44 6.22 -3.93
N CYS A 26 -7.71 4.92 -3.85
CA CYS A 26 -8.51 4.35 -2.76
C CYS A 26 -7.82 4.52 -1.39
N PHE A 27 -6.51 4.28 -1.31
CA PHE A 27 -5.78 4.48 -0.05
C PHE A 27 -5.60 5.95 0.30
N GLU A 28 -5.41 6.83 -0.69
CA GLU A 28 -5.43 8.28 -0.46
C GLU A 28 -6.75 8.70 0.19
N LYS A 29 -7.88 8.20 -0.33
CA LYS A 29 -9.19 8.48 0.27
C LYS A 29 -9.36 7.88 1.66
N ALA A 30 -8.82 6.68 1.91
CA ALA A 30 -8.84 6.07 3.23
C ALA A 30 -8.07 6.91 4.26
N ILE A 31 -6.90 7.44 3.87
CA ILE A 31 -6.10 8.36 4.69
C ILE A 31 -6.86 9.65 4.99
N GLU A 32 -7.57 10.22 4.00
CA GLU A 32 -8.40 11.41 4.22
C GLU A 32 -9.53 11.16 5.24
N LEU A 33 -10.13 9.97 5.21
CA LEU A 33 -11.26 9.61 6.07
C LEU A 33 -10.82 9.20 7.48
N ASN A 34 -9.72 8.46 7.57
CA ASN A 34 -9.12 8.02 8.83
C ASN A 34 -7.58 8.03 8.69
N PRO A 35 -6.90 9.03 9.25
CA PRO A 35 -5.45 9.17 9.14
C PRO A 35 -4.67 8.34 10.18
N ASP A 36 -5.34 7.56 11.02
CA ASP A 36 -4.69 6.84 12.13
C ASP A 36 -4.09 5.48 11.72
N PRO A 37 -4.72 4.67 10.82
CA PRO A 37 -4.19 3.35 10.50
C PRO A 37 -2.90 3.43 9.68
N LEU A 38 -1.83 2.94 10.29
CA LEU A 38 -0.50 2.78 9.70
C LEU A 38 -0.53 2.04 8.36
N MET A 39 -1.37 1.00 8.27
CA MET A 39 -1.52 0.17 7.09
C MET A 39 -1.94 0.95 5.84
N HIS A 40 -2.69 2.05 5.98
CA HIS A 40 -3.11 2.85 4.84
C HIS A 40 -1.94 3.58 4.18
N TYR A 41 -1.00 4.08 4.98
CA TYR A 41 0.19 4.76 4.48
C TYR A 41 1.14 3.80 3.78
N ILE A 42 1.43 2.63 4.36
CA ILE A 42 2.33 1.65 3.73
C ILE A 42 1.73 1.05 2.45
N SER A 43 0.41 0.85 2.42
CA SER A 43 -0.26 0.31 1.23
C SER A 43 -0.25 1.36 0.12
N TRP A 44 -0.60 2.61 0.45
CA TRP A 44 -0.52 3.73 -0.49
C TRP A 44 0.88 3.91 -1.05
N ASP A 45 1.90 3.81 -0.19
CA ASP A 45 3.31 3.89 -0.52
C ASP A 45 3.73 2.84 -1.57
N GLY A 46 3.32 1.58 -1.39
CA GLY A 46 3.58 0.51 -2.35
C GLY A 46 2.98 0.76 -3.72
N PHE A 47 1.78 1.36 -3.78
CA PHE A 47 1.16 1.74 -5.05
C PHE A 47 1.80 2.97 -5.66
N THR A 48 1.95 4.08 -4.92
CA THR A 48 2.52 5.36 -5.42
C THR A 48 3.89 5.21 -6.05
N ARG A 49 4.75 4.32 -5.53
CA ARG A 49 6.05 4.01 -6.15
C ARG A 49 5.95 3.59 -7.61
N THR A 50 4.87 2.91 -8.00
CA THR A 50 4.69 2.37 -9.36
C THR A 50 4.19 3.39 -10.38
N TRP A 51 3.52 4.47 -9.96
CA TRP A 51 2.86 5.42 -10.90
C TRP A 51 3.20 6.90 -10.68
N ASP A 52 3.64 7.31 -9.48
CA ASP A 52 3.85 8.73 -9.11
C ASP A 52 5.31 9.04 -8.72
N GLY A 53 6.18 8.02 -8.71
CA GLY A 53 7.63 8.17 -8.51
C GLY A 53 8.10 8.12 -7.04
N PRO A 54 9.43 8.15 -6.81
CA PRO A 54 10.04 7.85 -5.50
C PRO A 54 9.81 8.93 -4.43
N THR A 55 9.52 10.17 -4.79
CA THR A 55 9.41 11.29 -3.82
C THR A 55 8.20 11.17 -2.90
N LYS A 56 7.03 10.77 -3.43
CA LYS A 56 5.84 10.55 -2.58
C LYS A 56 5.96 9.31 -1.70
N HIS A 57 6.74 8.34 -2.15
CA HIS A 57 7.06 7.12 -1.41
C HIS A 57 7.89 7.44 -0.15
N GLU A 58 8.96 8.23 -0.25
CA GLU A 58 9.78 8.63 0.90
C GLU A 58 8.97 9.33 2.01
N ILE A 59 8.08 10.26 1.63
CA ILE A 59 7.22 11.01 2.57
C ILE A 59 6.27 10.07 3.32
N SER A 60 5.67 9.10 2.61
CA SER A 60 4.68 8.18 3.17
C SER A 60 5.31 7.18 4.12
N SER A 61 6.45 6.60 3.73
CA SER A 61 7.21 5.68 4.56
C SER A 61 7.77 6.35 5.81
N ALA A 62 8.32 7.56 5.70
CA ALA A 62 8.79 8.32 6.86
C ALA A 62 7.65 8.65 7.84
N ARG A 63 6.47 9.03 7.31
CA ARG A 63 5.28 9.28 8.14
C ARG A 63 4.82 8.01 8.86
N CYS A 64 4.80 6.87 8.16
CA CYS A 64 4.49 5.57 8.74
C CYS A 64 5.42 5.24 9.92
N LEU A 65 6.74 5.42 9.79
CA LEU A 65 7.66 5.12 10.89
C LEU A 65 7.50 6.04 12.12
N ALA A 66 7.04 7.27 11.92
CA ALA A 66 6.83 8.24 12.99
C ALA A 66 5.52 8.03 13.78
N MET A 67 4.58 7.24 13.25
CA MET A 67 3.28 7.01 13.89
C MET A 67 3.36 5.98 15.04
N ARG A 68 2.45 6.13 16.00
CA ARG A 68 2.30 5.20 17.13
C ARG A 68 1.71 3.89 16.62
N GLU A 69 2.17 2.77 17.17
CA GLU A 69 1.53 1.46 16.98
C GLU A 69 0.25 1.38 17.83
N THR A 70 -0.88 1.19 17.19
CA THR A 70 -2.22 1.08 17.79
C THR A 70 -2.94 -0.21 17.42
N GLU A 71 -2.55 -0.85 16.32
CA GLU A 71 -3.11 -2.11 15.81
C GLU A 71 -2.10 -3.26 15.93
N GLU A 72 -2.59 -4.50 15.99
CA GLU A 72 -1.77 -5.73 16.09
C GLU A 72 -0.75 -5.86 14.95
N ASP A 73 -1.15 -5.44 13.74
CA ASP A 73 -0.34 -5.55 12.52
C ASP A 73 0.69 -4.41 12.36
N ASP A 74 0.69 -3.40 13.24
CA ASP A 74 1.53 -2.22 13.08
C ASP A 74 3.04 -2.49 13.15
N PRO A 75 3.55 -3.37 14.05
CA PRO A 75 4.97 -3.74 14.04
C PRO A 75 5.41 -4.36 12.70
N ARG A 76 4.55 -5.19 12.10
CA ARG A 76 4.81 -5.78 10.78
C ARG A 76 4.76 -4.70 9.70
N THR A 77 3.80 -3.78 9.77
CA THR A 77 3.65 -2.65 8.85
C THR A 77 4.88 -1.75 8.85
N LYS A 78 5.42 -1.40 10.02
CA LYS A 78 6.65 -0.60 10.12
C LYS A 78 7.86 -1.30 9.52
N ARG A 79 8.04 -2.59 9.79
CA ARG A 79 9.11 -3.38 9.19
C ARG A 79 9.04 -3.38 7.66
N LEU A 80 7.84 -3.48 7.08
CA LEU A 80 7.67 -3.38 5.63
C LEU A 80 8.06 -2.00 5.09
N GLY A 81 7.80 -0.92 5.85
CA GLY A 81 8.26 0.43 5.56
C GLY A 81 9.78 0.56 5.56
N GLU A 82 10.44 0.05 6.60
CA GLU A 82 11.91 0.04 6.69
C GLU A 82 12.54 -0.74 5.53
N GLU A 83 12.03 -1.93 5.24
CA GLU A 83 12.50 -2.76 4.12
C GLU A 83 12.27 -2.11 2.75
N SER A 84 11.24 -1.26 2.63
CA SER A 84 10.94 -0.53 1.40
C SER A 84 11.87 0.66 1.22
N LEU A 85 12.10 1.44 2.28
CA LEU A 85 13.07 2.54 2.29
C LEU A 85 14.50 2.07 2.02
N ALA A 86 14.90 0.93 2.59
CA ALA A 86 16.23 0.36 2.36
C ALA A 86 16.50 -0.08 0.90
N LYS A 87 15.45 -0.20 0.07
CA LYS A 87 15.54 -0.54 -1.36
C LYS A 87 15.55 0.69 -2.26
N LEU A 88 15.53 1.90 -1.68
CA LEU A 88 15.71 3.13 -2.45
C LEU A 88 17.18 3.32 -2.82
N PRO A 89 17.46 3.81 -4.04
CA PRO A 89 18.82 4.04 -4.52
C PRO A 89 19.55 5.17 -3.79
#